data_AF-A0A7Y4XSC5-F1
#
_entry.id   AF-A0A7Y4XSC5-F1
#
_cell.length_a   1.000
_cell.length_b   1.000
_cell.length_c   1.000
_cell.angle_alpha   90.00
_cell.angle_beta   90.00
_cell.angle_gamma   90.00
#
_symmetry.space_group_name_H-M   'P 1'
#
loop_
_entity.id
_entity.type
_entity.pdbx_description
1 polymer ?
#
loop_
_entity_poly.entity_id
_entity_poly.type
_entity_poly.pdbx_seq_one_letter_code
_entity_poly.pdbx_strand_id
1 'polypeptide(L)'
;MKPTLIIILLLSSLNLAAQKAIYVEMLPWTEARKMLTDTTIVVIPLGAESKEHGPHLQLRNDWLIAEYLKKRIAKDQSVVIYPTINYHYYPSFLEYAGSTSLRLETAYSTLVDICRAISEHGPKKIYILNTGVSTLVPLRIAKEILAQQGIQMTYTDILNVAGEAEKKIKKQSAGTHADEIETSMMLYIAPETVNMSLAAKDIPVNDGPGPLTLNSNNPNGRYSPTGIYGDATLATKEKGKVVIEAMVNGINAEIHSLRKAASIKSPVYNDLQFYSGQYSISKDESITISMENGILIFERKGIRKFPLLQQSQTSFTIGERGRIVFFNDGSNILCYLNWDGIDFLGKKS
;
A
#
# COMPACT_ATOMS: atom_id res chain seq x y z
N MET A 1 -0.49 -0.32 -69.70
CA MET A 1 -1.37 -0.24 -68.52
C MET A 1 -0.83 -1.18 -67.45
N LYS A 2 -0.26 -0.66 -66.36
CA LYS A 2 0.20 -1.46 -65.22
C LYS A 2 -0.92 -1.49 -64.16
N PRO A 3 -1.28 -2.63 -63.56
CA PRO A 3 -2.23 -2.62 -62.46
C PRO A 3 -1.50 -2.20 -61.18
N THR A 4 -1.93 -1.10 -60.59
CA THR A 4 -1.48 -0.60 -59.30
C THR A 4 -2.03 -1.53 -58.21
N LEU A 5 -1.14 -2.22 -57.51
CA LEU A 5 -1.46 -3.04 -56.34
C LEU A 5 -1.77 -2.10 -55.17
N ILE A 6 -3.05 -1.91 -54.86
CA ILE A 6 -3.48 -1.20 -53.66
C ILE A 6 -3.27 -2.15 -52.48
N ILE A 7 -2.19 -1.94 -51.74
CA ILE A 7 -1.98 -2.56 -50.43
C ILE A 7 -2.93 -1.86 -49.46
N ILE A 8 -4.09 -2.48 -49.22
CA ILE A 8 -4.97 -2.12 -48.12
C ILE A 8 -4.26 -2.60 -46.84
N LEU A 9 -3.57 -1.69 -46.15
CA LEU A 9 -3.23 -1.90 -44.74
C LEU A 9 -4.56 -2.01 -43.97
N LEU A 10 -5.02 -3.24 -43.75
CA LEU A 10 -5.93 -3.52 -42.64
C LEU A 10 -5.16 -3.21 -41.36
N LEU A 11 -5.25 -1.96 -40.91
CA LEU A 11 -5.17 -1.63 -39.50
C LEU A 11 -6.24 -2.49 -38.82
N SER A 12 -5.81 -3.63 -38.28
CA SER A 12 -6.61 -4.40 -37.35
C SER A 12 -6.90 -3.47 -36.17
N SER A 13 -8.06 -2.83 -36.20
CA SER A 13 -8.75 -2.33 -35.03
C SER A 13 -9.03 -3.54 -34.15
N LEU A 14 -8.00 -3.97 -33.42
CA LEU A 14 -8.13 -4.87 -32.29
C LEU A 14 -9.15 -4.22 -31.38
N ASN A 15 -10.31 -4.87 -31.33
CA ASN A 15 -11.39 -4.59 -30.40
C ASN A 15 -10.80 -4.14 -29.06
N LEU A 16 -11.21 -2.94 -28.63
CA LEU A 16 -11.10 -2.45 -27.27
C LEU A 16 -12.03 -3.27 -26.34
N ALA A 17 -12.03 -4.60 -26.47
CA ALA A 17 -12.59 -5.49 -25.49
C ALA A 17 -11.72 -5.30 -24.25
N ALA A 18 -12.26 -4.54 -23.30
CA ALA A 18 -11.62 -4.18 -22.04
C ALA A 18 -10.87 -5.39 -21.48
N GLN A 19 -9.55 -5.27 -21.37
CA GLN A 19 -8.76 -6.32 -20.76
C GLN A 19 -9.27 -6.49 -19.33
N LYS A 20 -9.88 -7.66 -19.05
CA LYS A 20 -10.39 -8.02 -17.73
C LYS A 20 -9.24 -7.91 -16.73
N ALA A 21 -9.53 -7.56 -15.47
CA ALA A 21 -8.48 -7.54 -14.46
C ALA A 21 -7.72 -8.86 -14.40
N ILE A 22 -6.43 -8.77 -14.12
CA ILE A 22 -5.49 -9.89 -14.10
C ILE A 22 -5.00 -10.07 -12.67
N TYR A 23 -5.04 -11.31 -12.17
CA TYR A 23 -4.38 -11.69 -10.93
C TYR A 23 -2.95 -12.10 -11.23
N VAL A 24 -1.97 -11.36 -10.73
CA VAL A 24 -0.55 -11.56 -11.10
C VAL A 24 -0.03 -12.93 -10.65
N GLU A 25 -0.53 -13.44 -9.52
CA GLU A 25 -0.16 -14.74 -8.94
C GLU A 25 -0.63 -15.94 -9.78
N MET A 26 -1.53 -15.71 -10.75
CA MET A 26 -2.02 -16.75 -11.67
C MET A 26 -1.22 -16.80 -12.99
N LEU A 27 -0.18 -15.97 -13.13
CA LEU A 27 0.63 -15.90 -14.34
C LEU A 27 2.04 -16.47 -14.12
N PRO A 28 2.65 -17.12 -15.14
CA PRO A 28 4.09 -17.28 -15.15
C PRO A 28 4.76 -15.89 -15.30
N TRP A 29 5.95 -15.72 -14.72
CA TRP A 29 6.62 -14.42 -14.68
C TRP A 29 6.87 -13.82 -16.08
N THR A 30 7.02 -14.66 -17.10
CA THR A 30 7.19 -14.23 -18.50
C THR A 30 5.95 -13.54 -19.08
N GLU A 31 4.75 -13.96 -18.68
CA GLU A 31 3.51 -13.29 -19.06
C GLU A 31 3.28 -12.05 -18.19
N ALA A 32 3.59 -12.10 -16.90
CA ALA A 32 3.53 -10.94 -16.02
C ALA A 32 4.40 -9.78 -16.57
N ARG A 33 5.62 -10.06 -17.03
CA ARG A 33 6.50 -9.06 -17.66
C ARG A 33 5.85 -8.33 -18.84
N LYS A 34 4.99 -8.99 -19.63
CA LYS A 34 4.31 -8.36 -20.78
C LYS A 34 3.18 -7.42 -20.34
N MET A 35 2.55 -7.74 -19.21
CA MET A 35 1.40 -7.00 -18.68
C MET A 35 1.81 -5.84 -17.79
N LEU A 36 2.99 -5.89 -17.17
CA LEU A 36 3.52 -4.82 -16.34
C LEU A 36 4.19 -3.78 -17.23
N THR A 37 3.47 -2.69 -17.52
CA THR A 37 3.96 -1.54 -18.28
C THR A 37 3.80 -0.25 -17.48
N ASP A 38 4.38 0.85 -17.95
CA ASP A 38 4.25 2.18 -17.33
C ASP A 38 2.80 2.70 -17.21
N THR A 39 1.93 2.26 -18.12
CA THR A 39 0.49 2.58 -18.15
C THR A 39 -0.36 1.63 -17.30
N THR A 40 0.23 0.56 -16.76
CA THR A 40 -0.48 -0.41 -15.94
C THR A 40 -0.84 0.17 -14.59
N ILE A 41 -2.12 0.05 -14.23
CA ILE A 41 -2.59 0.37 -12.88
C ILE A 41 -2.56 -0.91 -12.06
N VAL A 42 -1.79 -0.88 -10.98
CA VAL A 42 -1.70 -1.99 -10.02
C VAL A 42 -2.66 -1.76 -8.86
N VAL A 43 -3.37 -2.80 -8.45
CA VAL A 43 -4.21 -2.81 -7.24
C VAL A 43 -3.64 -3.81 -6.25
N ILE A 44 -3.36 -3.37 -5.02
CA ILE A 44 -2.90 -4.24 -3.93
C ILE A 44 -3.94 -4.18 -2.80
N PRO A 45 -4.68 -5.26 -2.52
CA PRO A 45 -5.57 -5.32 -1.38
C PRO A 45 -4.80 -5.30 -0.06
N LEU A 46 -5.33 -4.59 0.92
CA LEU A 46 -4.80 -4.49 2.28
C LEU A 46 -5.95 -4.69 3.26
N GLY A 47 -5.93 -5.81 3.97
CA GLY A 47 -6.92 -6.16 5.00
C GLY A 47 -6.36 -7.18 5.97
N ALA A 48 -6.55 -6.96 7.27
CA ALA A 48 -6.07 -7.86 8.31
C ALA A 48 -6.70 -9.26 8.18
N GLU A 49 -5.86 -10.29 8.13
CA GLU A 49 -6.35 -11.68 8.24
C GLU A 49 -6.51 -12.11 9.70
N SER A 50 -5.89 -11.40 10.64
CA SER A 50 -6.06 -11.66 12.07
C SER A 50 -6.04 -10.38 12.91
N LYS A 51 -7.24 -9.84 13.18
CA LYS A 51 -7.51 -8.65 14.00
C LYS A 51 -8.88 -8.83 14.68
N GLU A 52 -8.97 -8.46 15.95
CA GLU A 52 -10.23 -8.49 16.71
C GLU A 52 -11.33 -7.64 16.05
N HIS A 53 -12.59 -8.13 16.12
CA HIS A 53 -13.80 -7.49 15.60
C HIS A 53 -15.06 -7.90 16.39
N GLY A 54 -15.00 -7.81 17.71
CA GLY A 54 -16.02 -8.26 18.64
C GLY A 54 -16.13 -9.79 18.71
N PRO A 55 -17.00 -10.30 19.58
CA PRO A 55 -17.25 -11.73 19.71
C PRO A 55 -18.07 -12.32 18.54
N HIS A 56 -18.73 -11.49 17.73
CA HIS A 56 -19.65 -11.92 16.68
C HIS A 56 -19.03 -12.02 15.27
N LEU A 57 -17.87 -11.40 15.03
CA LEU A 57 -17.15 -11.48 13.75
C LEU A 57 -15.86 -12.30 13.89
N GLN A 58 -15.39 -12.87 12.79
CA GLN A 58 -14.13 -13.62 12.74
C GLN A 58 -12.92 -12.68 12.72
N LEU A 59 -11.77 -13.15 13.19
CA LEU A 59 -10.51 -12.38 13.17
C LEU A 59 -10.08 -11.93 11.74
N ARG A 60 -10.52 -12.64 10.71
CA ARG A 60 -10.22 -12.36 9.29
C ARG A 60 -11.20 -11.40 8.61
N ASN A 61 -11.96 -10.62 9.38
CA ASN A 61 -13.02 -9.73 8.89
C ASN A 61 -12.54 -8.79 7.77
N ASP A 62 -11.50 -8.00 8.04
CA ASP A 62 -10.93 -7.05 7.08
C ASP A 62 -10.45 -7.75 5.80
N TRP A 63 -9.81 -8.91 5.93
CA TRP A 63 -9.35 -9.70 4.78
C TRP A 63 -10.53 -10.17 3.92
N LEU A 64 -11.64 -10.61 4.52
CA LEU A 64 -12.85 -10.98 3.77
C LEU A 64 -13.44 -9.79 3.00
N ILE A 65 -13.46 -8.60 3.61
CA ILE A 65 -13.89 -7.35 2.97
C ILE A 65 -12.96 -7.02 1.79
N ALA A 66 -11.64 -7.07 2.01
CA ALA A 66 -10.63 -6.79 0.97
C ALA A 66 -10.77 -7.76 -0.21
N GLU A 67 -10.94 -9.06 0.05
CA GLU A 67 -11.12 -10.09 -0.97
C GLU A 67 -12.43 -9.92 -1.75
N TYR A 68 -13.52 -9.56 -1.07
CA TYR A 68 -14.79 -9.27 -1.73
C TYR A 68 -14.65 -8.05 -2.66
N LEU A 69 -14.13 -6.93 -2.15
CA LEU A 69 -13.94 -5.71 -2.92
C LEU A 69 -12.97 -5.90 -4.08
N LYS A 70 -11.89 -6.67 -3.88
CA LYS A 70 -10.94 -7.07 -4.94
C LYS A 70 -11.64 -7.76 -6.11
N LYS A 71 -12.55 -8.71 -5.83
CA LYS A 71 -13.33 -9.40 -6.88
C LYS A 71 -14.29 -8.45 -7.60
N ARG A 72 -14.85 -7.46 -6.90
CA ARG A 72 -15.72 -6.42 -7.48
C ARG A 72 -14.93 -5.51 -8.42
N ILE A 73 -13.76 -5.01 -7.99
CA ILE A 73 -12.84 -4.25 -8.84
C ILE A 73 -12.45 -5.06 -10.07
N ALA A 74 -12.14 -6.35 -9.90
CA ALA A 74 -11.71 -7.21 -11.00
C ALA A 74 -12.76 -7.37 -12.11
N LYS A 75 -14.04 -7.22 -11.76
CA LYS A 75 -15.16 -7.26 -12.71
C LYS A 75 -15.30 -5.96 -13.50
N ASP A 76 -15.01 -4.82 -12.86
CA ASP A 76 -15.36 -3.49 -13.37
C ASP A 76 -14.16 -2.71 -13.93
N GLN A 77 -12.92 -3.15 -13.64
CA GLN A 77 -11.69 -2.43 -13.98
C GLN A 77 -10.70 -3.29 -14.79
N SER A 78 -9.99 -2.63 -15.71
CA SER A 78 -8.77 -3.15 -16.35
C SER A 78 -7.57 -2.77 -15.50
N VAL A 79 -7.14 -3.67 -14.61
CA VAL A 79 -6.04 -3.48 -13.65
C VAL A 79 -5.27 -4.79 -13.46
N VAL A 80 -4.03 -4.71 -12.97
CA VAL A 80 -3.29 -5.88 -12.45
C VAL A 80 -3.44 -5.91 -10.93
N ILE A 81 -3.96 -7.00 -10.41
CA ILE A 81 -4.21 -7.22 -8.99
C ILE A 81 -3.08 -8.08 -8.43
N TYR A 82 -2.49 -7.61 -7.34
CA TYR A 82 -1.49 -8.34 -6.56
C TYR A 82 -2.13 -9.06 -5.36
N PRO A 83 -1.43 -10.03 -4.75
CA PRO A 83 -1.88 -10.68 -3.53
C PRO A 83 -2.17 -9.70 -2.40
N THR A 84 -3.12 -10.07 -1.56
CA THR A 84 -3.54 -9.29 -0.40
C THR A 84 -2.44 -9.24 0.67
N ILE A 85 -2.15 -8.04 1.15
CA ILE A 85 -1.30 -7.84 2.33
C ILE A 85 -2.15 -8.09 3.57
N ASN A 86 -1.84 -9.17 4.29
CA ASN A 86 -2.64 -9.69 5.40
C ASN A 86 -2.14 -9.29 6.80
N TYR A 87 -0.86 -8.90 6.92
CA TYR A 87 -0.27 -8.33 8.13
C TYR A 87 0.06 -6.85 7.93
N HIS A 88 -0.35 -5.99 8.87
CA HIS A 88 -0.11 -4.55 8.79
C HIS A 88 -0.23 -3.87 10.15
N TYR A 89 -0.36 -2.54 10.16
CA TYR A 89 -0.45 -1.70 11.35
C TYR A 89 -1.88 -1.60 11.91
N TYR A 90 -2.12 -2.29 13.04
CA TYR A 90 -3.39 -2.38 13.76
C TYR A 90 -3.18 -2.27 15.28
N PRO A 91 -2.57 -1.17 15.78
CA PRO A 91 -2.09 -1.08 17.16
C PRO A 91 -3.21 -1.08 18.21
N SER A 92 -4.45 -0.78 17.81
CA SER A 92 -5.58 -0.54 18.72
C SER A 92 -6.17 -1.80 19.34
N PHE A 93 -5.78 -2.99 18.88
CA PHE A 93 -6.47 -4.25 19.16
C PHE A 93 -5.56 -5.31 19.80
N LEU A 94 -4.36 -4.93 20.27
CA LEU A 94 -3.33 -5.87 20.74
C LEU A 94 -3.63 -6.54 22.09
N GLU A 95 -4.57 -6.01 22.89
CA GLU A 95 -5.00 -6.67 24.13
C GLU A 95 -5.92 -7.87 23.88
N TYR A 96 -6.46 -8.00 22.66
CA TYR A 96 -7.41 -9.05 22.30
C TYR A 96 -6.68 -10.21 21.60
N ALA A 97 -6.88 -11.42 22.11
CA ALA A 97 -6.18 -12.60 21.63
C ALA A 97 -6.44 -12.86 20.13
N GLY A 98 -5.38 -13.18 19.39
CA GLY A 98 -5.42 -13.42 17.95
C GLY A 98 -5.15 -12.18 17.09
N SER A 99 -5.28 -10.96 17.64
CA SER A 99 -4.86 -9.76 16.94
C SER A 99 -3.35 -9.71 16.71
N THR A 100 -2.95 -9.23 15.54
CA THR A 100 -1.55 -8.95 15.23
C THR A 100 -1.39 -7.53 14.71
N SER A 101 -0.25 -6.90 15.01
CA SER A 101 0.11 -5.60 14.44
C SER A 101 1.60 -5.56 14.17
N LEU A 102 1.96 -5.05 12.99
CA LEU A 102 3.31 -4.61 12.72
C LEU A 102 3.59 -3.30 13.46
N ARG A 103 4.88 -3.03 13.68
CA ARG A 103 5.35 -1.67 14.02
C ARG A 103 5.05 -0.74 12.85
N LEU A 104 4.90 0.55 13.14
CA LEU A 104 4.61 1.56 12.12
C LEU A 104 5.66 1.55 11.00
N GLU A 105 6.94 1.47 11.38
CA GLU A 105 8.08 1.43 10.47
C GLU A 105 8.05 0.21 9.57
N THR A 106 7.82 -0.96 10.16
CA THR A 106 7.73 -2.21 9.40
C THR A 106 6.56 -2.18 8.41
N ALA A 107 5.42 -1.59 8.79
CA ALA A 107 4.24 -1.49 7.92
C ALA A 107 4.49 -0.62 6.69
N TYR A 108 4.96 0.63 6.86
CA TYR A 108 5.22 1.48 5.68
C TYR A 108 6.42 0.97 4.86
N SER A 109 7.48 0.43 5.49
CA SER A 109 8.63 -0.14 4.76
C SER A 109 8.21 -1.32 3.88
N THR A 110 7.35 -2.20 4.39
CA THR A 110 6.81 -3.34 3.61
C THR A 110 6.07 -2.85 2.37
N LEU A 111 5.18 -1.87 2.50
CA LEU A 111 4.46 -1.28 1.36
C LEU A 111 5.41 -0.65 0.34
N VAL A 112 6.40 0.09 0.83
CA VAL A 112 7.39 0.76 0.00
C VAL A 112 8.21 -0.26 -0.80
N ASP A 113 8.70 -1.33 -0.17
CA ASP A 113 9.50 -2.36 -0.83
C ASP A 113 8.69 -3.13 -1.88
N ILE A 114 7.45 -3.50 -1.56
CA ILE A 114 6.52 -4.12 -2.52
C ILE A 114 6.29 -3.19 -3.72
N CYS A 115 5.93 -1.93 -3.48
CA CYS A 115 5.64 -0.97 -4.55
C CYS A 115 6.86 -0.69 -5.42
N ARG A 116 8.06 -0.62 -4.83
CA ARG A 116 9.32 -0.45 -5.57
C ARG A 116 9.60 -1.62 -6.48
N ALA A 117 9.57 -2.85 -5.95
CA ALA A 117 9.82 -4.06 -6.73
C ALA A 117 8.86 -4.17 -7.92
N ILE A 118 7.58 -3.84 -7.72
CA ILE A 118 6.59 -3.79 -8.81
C ILE A 118 6.96 -2.71 -9.84
N SER A 119 7.35 -1.52 -9.36
CA SER A 119 7.62 -0.37 -10.21
C SER A 119 8.90 -0.48 -11.05
N GLU A 120 9.82 -1.37 -10.68
CA GLU A 120 11.00 -1.71 -11.49
C GLU A 120 10.64 -2.42 -12.80
N HIS A 121 9.45 -3.03 -12.86
CA HIS A 121 8.97 -3.74 -14.04
C HIS A 121 8.05 -2.91 -14.94
N GLY A 122 7.87 -1.61 -14.66
CA GLY A 122 7.08 -0.71 -15.50
C GLY A 122 6.08 0.13 -14.72
N PRO A 123 5.09 -0.47 -14.01
CA PRO A 123 3.98 0.26 -13.42
C PRO A 123 4.44 1.41 -12.51
N LYS A 124 3.88 2.60 -12.69
CA LYS A 124 4.16 3.76 -11.82
C LYS A 124 2.95 4.22 -11.02
N LYS A 125 1.80 3.58 -11.20
CA LYS A 125 0.54 3.93 -10.54
C LYS A 125 0.00 2.73 -9.78
N ILE A 126 -0.05 2.87 -8.46
CA ILE A 126 -0.41 1.79 -7.55
C ILE A 126 -1.55 2.28 -6.66
N TYR A 127 -2.62 1.49 -6.58
CA TYR A 127 -3.77 1.71 -5.72
C TYR A 127 -3.78 0.66 -4.62
N ILE A 128 -3.65 1.09 -3.36
CA ILE A 128 -3.84 0.20 -2.22
C ILE A 128 -5.32 0.19 -1.85
N LEU A 129 -5.98 -0.96 -2.05
CA LEU A 129 -7.35 -1.17 -1.62
C LEU A 129 -7.35 -1.37 -0.10
N ASN A 130 -7.55 -0.29 0.62
CA ASN A 130 -7.44 -0.23 2.07
C ASN A 130 -8.82 -0.42 2.73
N THR A 131 -8.91 -1.30 3.73
CA THR A 131 -10.16 -1.55 4.46
C THR A 131 -10.21 -0.96 5.88
N GLY A 132 -9.10 -0.42 6.40
CA GLY A 132 -9.00 -0.01 7.79
C GLY A 132 -8.59 1.45 8.01
N VAL A 133 -8.99 2.04 9.14
CA VAL A 133 -8.60 3.41 9.51
C VAL A 133 -7.17 3.48 10.06
N SER A 134 -6.74 2.50 10.87
CA SER A 134 -5.40 2.51 11.48
C SER A 134 -4.27 2.51 10.45
N THR A 135 -4.48 1.87 9.30
CA THR A 135 -3.50 1.76 8.21
C THR A 135 -3.25 3.09 7.48
N LEU A 136 -4.10 4.10 7.65
CA LEU A 136 -3.96 5.41 7.01
C LEU A 136 -2.62 6.09 7.34
N VAL A 137 -2.10 5.90 8.56
CA VAL A 137 -0.82 6.48 8.99
C VAL A 137 0.35 5.93 8.16
N PRO A 138 0.65 4.60 8.16
CA PRO A 138 1.70 4.06 7.30
C PRO A 138 1.44 4.26 5.81
N LEU A 139 0.19 4.25 5.35
CA LEU A 139 -0.15 4.50 3.95
C LEU A 139 0.24 5.92 3.51
N ARG A 140 0.02 6.93 4.36
CA ARG A 140 0.45 8.32 4.08
C ARG A 140 1.97 8.42 3.96
N ILE A 141 2.70 7.80 4.89
CA ILE A 141 4.17 7.78 4.87
C ILE A 141 4.69 7.09 3.60
N ALA A 142 4.18 5.90 3.29
CA ALA A 142 4.56 5.16 2.09
C ALA A 142 4.26 5.95 0.80
N LYS A 143 3.10 6.62 0.74
CA LYS A 143 2.72 7.51 -0.38
C LYS A 143 3.75 8.61 -0.62
N GLU A 144 4.16 9.31 0.45
CA GLU A 144 5.11 10.41 0.36
C GLU A 144 6.50 9.93 -0.08
N ILE A 145 6.99 8.82 0.48
CA ILE A 145 8.28 8.20 0.10
C ILE A 145 8.26 7.78 -1.38
N LEU A 146 7.20 7.10 -1.82
CA LEU A 146 7.09 6.61 -3.20
C LEU A 146 6.94 7.76 -4.21
N ALA A 147 6.23 8.84 -3.85
CA ALA A 147 6.09 10.01 -4.72
C ALA A 147 7.44 10.68 -5.02
N GLN A 148 8.36 10.69 -4.05
CA GLN A 148 9.75 11.15 -4.24
C GLN A 148 10.56 10.28 -5.21
N GLN A 149 10.05 9.12 -5.60
CA GLN A 149 10.68 8.19 -6.54
C GLN A 149 9.92 8.13 -7.89
N GLY A 150 8.96 9.03 -8.11
CA GLY A 150 8.09 9.00 -9.28
C GLY A 150 7.10 7.82 -9.28
N ILE A 151 6.87 7.19 -8.13
CA ILE A 151 5.87 6.13 -7.97
C ILE A 151 4.62 6.77 -7.34
N GLN A 152 3.55 6.83 -8.12
CA GLN A 152 2.29 7.41 -7.70
C GLN A 152 1.42 6.35 -7.00
N MET A 153 1.59 6.25 -5.68
CA MET A 153 0.71 5.46 -4.84
C MET A 153 -0.49 6.28 -4.36
N THR A 154 -1.68 5.72 -4.41
CA THR A 154 -2.85 6.20 -3.66
C THR A 154 -3.53 5.03 -2.98
N TYR A 155 -4.53 5.31 -2.14
CA TYR A 155 -5.25 4.31 -1.38
C TYR A 155 -6.71 4.71 -1.20
N THR A 156 -7.55 3.76 -0.84
CA THR A 156 -8.97 3.99 -0.56
C THR A 156 -9.17 5.07 0.48
N ASP A 157 -9.97 6.10 0.18
CA ASP A 157 -10.41 7.09 1.16
C ASP A 157 -11.49 6.51 2.06
N ILE A 158 -11.09 5.57 2.92
CA ILE A 158 -11.97 4.72 3.71
C ILE A 158 -12.96 5.53 4.59
N LEU A 159 -12.62 6.77 4.94
CA LEU A 159 -13.46 7.65 5.74
C LEU A 159 -14.61 8.27 4.95
N ASN A 160 -14.48 8.40 3.62
CA ASN A 160 -15.44 9.13 2.79
C ASN A 160 -16.02 8.31 1.64
N VAL A 161 -15.37 7.22 1.23
CA VAL A 161 -15.71 6.44 0.02
C VAL A 161 -17.17 5.96 -0.02
N ALA A 162 -17.78 5.74 1.15
CA ALA A 162 -19.20 5.43 1.31
C ALA A 162 -19.90 6.34 2.34
N GLY A 163 -19.28 7.44 2.77
CA GLY A 163 -19.72 8.23 3.93
C GLY A 163 -21.13 8.80 3.80
N GLU A 164 -21.53 9.25 2.61
CA GLU A 164 -22.89 9.75 2.37
C GLU A 164 -23.96 8.65 2.39
N ALA A 165 -23.61 7.43 1.98
CA ALA A 165 -24.52 6.29 2.05
C ALA A 165 -24.66 5.82 3.51
N GLU A 166 -23.54 5.71 4.23
CA GLU A 166 -23.51 5.33 5.64
C GLU A 166 -24.32 6.29 6.52
N LYS A 167 -24.11 7.61 6.39
CA LYS A 167 -24.83 8.63 7.18
C LYS A 167 -26.36 8.50 7.08
N LYS A 168 -26.89 8.07 5.93
CA LYS A 168 -28.34 7.95 5.69
C LYS A 168 -28.96 6.75 6.39
N ILE A 169 -28.18 5.71 6.66
CA ILE A 169 -28.70 4.42 7.15
C ILE A 169 -28.25 4.07 8.57
N LYS A 170 -27.14 4.67 9.04
CA LYS A 170 -26.57 4.47 10.37
C LYS A 170 -27.52 4.97 11.45
N LYS A 171 -27.71 4.17 12.50
CA LYS A 171 -28.57 4.50 13.64
C LYS A 171 -27.80 4.62 14.96
N GLN A 172 -26.65 3.96 15.10
CA GLN A 172 -25.82 4.05 16.29
C GLN A 172 -25.37 5.49 16.57
N SER A 173 -25.32 5.86 17.84
CA SER A 173 -24.94 7.20 18.27
C SER A 173 -23.43 7.48 18.15
N ALA A 174 -22.63 6.43 18.27
CA ALA A 174 -21.18 6.44 18.14
C ALA A 174 -20.70 5.05 17.72
N GLY A 175 -19.47 4.96 17.23
CA GLY A 175 -18.83 3.70 16.87
C GLY A 175 -18.08 3.78 15.55
N THR A 176 -17.02 2.98 15.46
CA THR A 176 -16.14 2.89 14.29
C THR A 176 -15.52 1.51 14.10
N HIS A 177 -15.86 0.50 14.91
CA HIS A 177 -15.19 -0.81 14.90
C HIS A 177 -16.10 -1.91 15.44
N ALA A 178 -16.21 -3.02 14.70
CA ALA A 178 -17.13 -4.14 14.93
C ALA A 178 -18.57 -3.69 15.16
N ASP A 179 -18.95 -2.58 14.53
CA ASP A 179 -20.13 -1.80 14.86
C ASP A 179 -21.33 -2.15 13.96
N GLU A 180 -22.37 -1.32 13.97
CA GLU A 180 -23.55 -1.49 13.13
C GLU A 180 -23.19 -1.66 11.64
N ILE A 181 -22.28 -0.83 11.13
CA ILE A 181 -22.00 -0.73 9.70
C ILE A 181 -21.08 -1.85 9.24
N GLU A 182 -19.99 -2.10 9.97
CA GLU A 182 -19.07 -3.18 9.65
C GLU A 182 -19.76 -4.55 9.73
N THR A 183 -20.57 -4.76 10.78
CA THR A 183 -21.37 -5.99 10.91
C THR A 183 -22.40 -6.11 9.79
N SER A 184 -23.04 -5.00 9.40
CA SER A 184 -23.98 -4.98 8.28
C SER A 184 -23.29 -5.38 6.97
N MET A 185 -22.09 -4.85 6.70
CA MET A 185 -21.29 -5.22 5.53
C MET A 185 -21.07 -6.73 5.48
N MET A 186 -20.71 -7.35 6.61
CA MET A 186 -20.49 -8.79 6.70
C MET A 186 -21.75 -9.63 6.50
N LEU A 187 -22.89 -9.21 7.05
CA LEU A 187 -24.19 -9.85 6.78
C LEU A 187 -24.56 -9.84 5.29
N TYR A 188 -24.03 -8.90 4.51
CA TYR A 188 -24.20 -8.86 3.06
C TYR A 188 -23.18 -9.72 2.32
N ILE A 189 -21.89 -9.65 2.66
CA ILE A 189 -20.83 -10.28 1.86
C ILE A 189 -20.51 -11.73 2.24
N ALA A 190 -20.66 -12.08 3.52
CA ALA A 190 -20.31 -13.39 4.08
C ALA A 190 -21.13 -13.66 5.37
N PRO A 191 -22.47 -13.77 5.28
CA PRO A 191 -23.34 -13.92 6.45
C PRO A 191 -22.99 -15.13 7.33
N GLU A 192 -22.42 -16.18 6.75
CA GLU A 192 -21.97 -17.38 7.45
C GLU A 192 -20.80 -17.14 8.41
N THR A 193 -20.10 -16.01 8.30
CA THR A 193 -19.00 -15.64 9.19
C THR A 193 -19.44 -14.72 10.33
N VAL A 194 -20.75 -14.45 10.46
CA VAL A 194 -21.31 -13.56 11.48
C VAL A 194 -22.20 -14.35 12.44
N ASN A 195 -21.89 -14.31 13.73
CA ASN A 195 -22.75 -14.86 14.76
C ASN A 195 -23.51 -13.74 15.50
N MET A 196 -24.65 -13.33 14.94
CA MET A 196 -25.46 -12.25 15.51
C MET A 196 -25.98 -12.52 16.93
N SER A 197 -25.99 -13.76 17.42
CA SER A 197 -26.34 -14.04 18.81
C SER A 197 -25.33 -13.49 19.82
N LEU A 198 -24.10 -13.18 19.36
CA LEU A 198 -23.04 -12.57 20.15
C LEU A 198 -22.89 -11.06 19.88
N ALA A 199 -23.67 -10.50 18.95
CA ALA A 199 -23.60 -9.07 18.65
C ALA A 199 -24.07 -8.27 19.86
N ALA A 200 -23.34 -7.21 20.19
CA ALA A 200 -23.62 -6.38 21.36
C ALA A 200 -23.46 -4.90 21.04
N LYS A 201 -24.00 -4.07 21.93
CA LYS A 201 -23.70 -2.66 22.01
C LYS A 201 -22.60 -2.44 23.03
N ASP A 202 -21.48 -1.87 22.60
CA ASP A 202 -20.38 -1.48 23.47
C ASP A 202 -19.82 -0.15 22.98
N ILE A 203 -20.17 0.92 23.70
CA ILE A 203 -19.73 2.28 23.39
C ILE A 203 -18.94 2.75 24.61
N PRO A 204 -17.61 2.84 24.53
CA PRO A 204 -16.77 3.29 25.62
C PRO A 204 -17.23 4.67 26.12
N VAL A 205 -17.28 4.83 27.45
CA VAL A 205 -17.68 6.08 28.11
C VAL A 205 -16.68 7.20 27.86
N ASN A 206 -15.39 6.86 27.71
CA ASN A 206 -14.34 7.78 27.30
C ASN A 206 -14.21 7.72 25.77
N ASP A 207 -14.57 8.80 25.07
CA ASP A 207 -14.44 8.94 23.62
C ASP A 207 -13.09 9.57 23.20
N GLY A 208 -12.17 9.74 24.15
CA GLY A 208 -10.83 10.26 23.91
C GLY A 208 -9.95 9.38 23.01
N PRO A 209 -8.81 9.91 22.53
CA PRO A 209 -7.89 9.16 21.68
C PRO A 209 -7.28 7.99 22.44
N GLY A 210 -7.26 6.80 21.84
CA GLY A 210 -6.62 5.64 22.45
C GLY A 210 -7.00 4.29 21.81
N PRO A 211 -6.19 3.24 22.06
CA PRO A 211 -6.55 1.87 21.69
C PRO A 211 -7.78 1.39 22.47
N LEU A 212 -8.45 0.36 21.97
CA LEU A 212 -9.42 -0.37 22.80
C LEU A 212 -8.65 -1.18 23.84
N THR A 213 -9.21 -1.30 25.04
CA THR A 213 -8.54 -1.97 26.17
C THR A 213 -9.51 -2.81 26.98
N LEU A 214 -9.04 -3.96 27.46
CA LEU A 214 -9.71 -4.82 28.43
C LEU A 214 -9.49 -4.33 29.86
N ASN A 215 -8.56 -3.38 30.08
CA ASN A 215 -8.28 -2.80 31.38
C ASN A 215 -9.15 -1.57 31.62
N SER A 216 -10.19 -1.71 32.45
CA SER A 216 -11.10 -0.60 32.83
C SER A 216 -10.40 0.56 33.54
N ASN A 217 -9.18 0.35 34.05
CA ASN A 217 -8.41 1.35 34.78
C ASN A 217 -7.36 2.06 33.91
N ASN A 218 -7.27 1.76 32.60
CA ASN A 218 -6.31 2.39 31.71
C ASN A 218 -6.80 3.79 31.30
N PRO A 219 -6.17 4.89 31.78
CA PRO A 219 -6.64 6.24 31.50
C PRO A 219 -6.43 6.67 30.03
N ASN A 220 -5.56 5.96 29.30
CA ASN A 220 -5.21 6.26 27.91
C ASN A 220 -5.89 5.32 26.90
N GLY A 221 -6.76 4.42 27.37
CA GLY A 221 -7.47 3.45 26.56
C GLY A 221 -8.97 3.65 26.62
N ARG A 222 -9.65 3.13 25.61
CA ARG A 222 -11.12 3.07 25.54
C ARG A 222 -11.55 1.70 26.01
N TYR A 223 -12.05 1.63 27.25
CA TYR A 223 -12.48 0.37 27.83
C TYR A 223 -13.62 -0.23 27.00
N SER A 224 -13.38 -1.43 26.48
CA SER A 224 -14.35 -2.21 25.71
C SER A 224 -14.14 -3.69 26.06
N PRO A 225 -14.91 -4.27 26.99
CA PRO A 225 -14.76 -5.68 27.34
C PRO A 225 -15.13 -6.62 26.19
N THR A 226 -15.92 -6.14 25.21
CA THR A 226 -16.28 -6.93 24.03
C THR A 226 -15.32 -6.76 22.87
N GLY A 227 -14.52 -5.68 22.87
CA GLY A 227 -13.74 -5.23 21.71
C GLY A 227 -14.56 -4.47 20.66
N ILE A 228 -15.88 -4.37 20.82
CA ILE A 228 -16.73 -3.53 19.97
C ILE A 228 -16.55 -2.05 20.34
N TYR A 229 -16.57 -1.18 19.32
CA TYR A 229 -16.85 0.23 19.49
C TYR A 229 -18.03 0.63 18.60
N GLY A 230 -19.23 0.56 19.16
CA GLY A 230 -20.50 0.87 18.48
C GLY A 230 -21.65 -0.03 18.90
N ASP A 231 -22.64 -0.20 18.02
CA ASP A 231 -23.83 -1.01 18.28
C ASP A 231 -24.08 -2.03 17.16
N ALA A 232 -23.47 -3.22 17.28
CA ALA A 232 -23.60 -4.29 16.30
C ALA A 232 -25.04 -4.85 16.23
N THR A 233 -25.87 -4.66 17.26
CA THR A 233 -27.24 -5.21 17.30
C THR A 233 -28.17 -4.57 16.27
N LEU A 234 -27.80 -3.38 15.78
CA LEU A 234 -28.55 -2.63 14.76
C LEU A 234 -28.23 -3.08 13.33
N ALA A 235 -27.30 -4.02 13.17
CA ALA A 235 -26.81 -4.44 11.87
C ALA A 235 -27.86 -5.21 11.07
N THR A 236 -27.89 -4.96 9.75
CA THR A 236 -28.78 -5.66 8.83
C THR A 236 -28.09 -5.88 7.49
N LYS A 237 -28.49 -6.92 6.77
CA LYS A 237 -27.96 -7.22 5.43
C LYS A 237 -28.23 -6.08 4.43
N GLU A 238 -29.39 -5.44 4.54
CA GLU A 238 -29.83 -4.36 3.65
C GLU A 238 -28.93 -3.14 3.78
N LYS A 239 -28.56 -2.77 5.01
CA LYS A 239 -27.57 -1.72 5.28
C LYS A 239 -26.21 -2.07 4.67
N GLY A 240 -25.78 -3.32 4.83
CA GLY A 240 -24.52 -3.82 4.27
C GLY A 240 -24.45 -3.68 2.78
N LYS A 241 -25.53 -4.04 2.08
CA LYS A 241 -25.65 -3.86 0.63
C LYS A 241 -25.48 -2.41 0.24
N VAL A 242 -26.19 -1.48 0.90
CA VAL A 242 -26.10 -0.04 0.59
C VAL A 242 -24.67 0.46 0.71
N VAL A 243 -23.97 0.12 1.80
CA VAL A 243 -22.60 0.59 2.05
C VAL A 243 -21.60 -0.05 1.09
N ILE A 244 -21.64 -1.38 0.90
CA ILE A 244 -20.70 -2.08 0.02
C ILE A 244 -20.85 -1.62 -1.43
N GLU A 245 -22.07 -1.44 -1.94
CA GLU A 245 -22.26 -0.94 -3.31
C GLU A 245 -21.75 0.51 -3.46
N ALA A 246 -21.94 1.35 -2.43
CA ALA A 246 -21.36 2.70 -2.41
C ALA A 246 -19.82 2.66 -2.39
N MET A 247 -19.21 1.80 -1.57
CA MET A 247 -17.75 1.61 -1.53
C MET A 247 -17.21 1.18 -2.89
N VAL A 248 -17.82 0.19 -3.53
CA VAL A 248 -17.39 -0.28 -4.86
C VAL A 248 -17.43 0.86 -5.88
N ASN A 249 -18.49 1.65 -5.89
CA ASN A 249 -18.61 2.80 -6.80
C ASN A 249 -17.54 3.87 -6.52
N GLY A 250 -17.31 4.21 -5.25
CA GLY A 250 -16.28 5.16 -4.84
C GLY A 250 -14.87 4.69 -5.20
N ILE A 251 -14.53 3.45 -4.89
CA ILE A 251 -13.24 2.82 -5.23
C ILE A 251 -13.00 2.82 -6.74
N ASN A 252 -14.01 2.44 -7.53
CA ASN A 252 -13.92 2.49 -8.99
C ASN A 252 -13.65 3.92 -9.50
N ALA A 253 -14.27 4.93 -8.90
CA ALA A 253 -14.03 6.34 -9.24
C ALA A 253 -12.63 6.81 -8.84
N GLU A 254 -12.10 6.38 -7.70
CA GLU A 254 -10.73 6.67 -7.27
C GLU A 254 -9.69 6.02 -8.20
N ILE A 255 -9.87 4.75 -8.58
CA ILE A 255 -9.01 4.05 -9.55
C ILE A 255 -9.02 4.77 -10.90
N HIS A 256 -10.19 5.21 -11.36
CA HIS A 256 -10.31 6.00 -12.59
C HIS A 256 -9.59 7.35 -12.48
N SER A 257 -9.68 8.00 -11.33
CA SER A 257 -8.99 9.26 -11.06
C SER A 257 -7.47 9.08 -11.07
N LEU A 258 -6.96 8.00 -10.46
CA LEU A 258 -5.54 7.63 -10.52
C LEU A 258 -5.08 7.39 -11.96
N ARG A 259 -5.89 6.67 -12.75
CA ARG A 259 -5.60 6.41 -14.17
C ARG A 259 -5.42 7.70 -14.96
N LYS A 260 -6.29 8.70 -14.72
CA LYS A 260 -6.25 10.01 -15.38
C LYS A 260 -5.20 10.98 -14.83
N ALA A 261 -4.75 10.81 -13.59
CA ALA A 261 -3.78 11.71 -12.98
C ALA A 261 -2.50 11.81 -13.81
N ALA A 262 -1.91 13.00 -13.89
CA ALA A 262 -0.61 13.16 -14.56
C ALA A 262 0.45 12.32 -13.82
N SER A 263 1.33 11.67 -14.56
CA SER A 263 2.44 10.92 -13.98
C SER A 263 3.31 11.85 -13.13
N ILE A 264 3.64 11.41 -11.92
CA ILE A 264 4.58 12.13 -11.06
C ILE A 264 5.97 11.93 -11.64
N LYS A 265 6.64 13.02 -12.02
CA LYS A 265 8.06 12.96 -12.36
C LYS A 265 8.82 12.73 -11.06
N SER A 266 9.75 11.78 -11.07
CA SER A 266 10.73 11.70 -9.99
C SER A 266 11.39 13.09 -9.87
N PRO A 267 11.53 13.65 -8.66
CA PRO A 267 12.32 14.85 -8.47
C PRO A 267 13.68 14.61 -9.10
N VAL A 268 14.07 15.46 -10.04
CA VAL A 268 15.44 15.47 -10.55
C VAL A 268 16.26 16.16 -9.46
N TYR A 269 16.88 15.37 -8.59
CA TYR A 269 17.76 15.88 -7.56
C TYR A 269 19.08 16.34 -8.22
N ASN A 270 19.08 17.58 -8.72
CA ASN A 270 20.22 18.20 -9.41
C ASN A 270 21.47 18.30 -8.53
N ASP A 271 21.32 18.26 -7.20
CA ASP A 271 22.43 18.34 -6.23
C ASP A 271 23.21 17.03 -6.12
N LEU A 272 22.79 15.94 -6.75
CA LEU A 272 23.60 14.71 -6.74
C LEU A 272 24.83 14.80 -7.69
N GLN A 273 24.94 15.85 -8.51
CA GLN A 273 26.16 16.13 -9.27
C GLN A 273 27.37 16.38 -8.37
N PHE A 274 27.18 16.80 -7.11
CA PHE A 274 28.27 16.93 -6.13
C PHE A 274 29.03 15.62 -5.87
N TYR A 275 28.40 14.48 -6.15
CA TYR A 275 28.97 13.14 -5.95
C TYR A 275 29.55 12.53 -7.24
N SER A 276 29.48 13.25 -8.36
CA SER A 276 30.04 12.76 -9.63
C SER A 276 31.54 13.06 -9.69
N GLY A 277 32.34 12.04 -9.98
CA GLY A 277 33.79 12.15 -10.00
C GLY A 277 34.49 10.80 -9.97
N GLN A 278 35.81 10.84 -10.08
CA GLN A 278 36.66 9.66 -9.91
C GLN A 278 37.20 9.64 -8.48
N TYR A 279 37.06 8.50 -7.81
CA TYR A 279 37.49 8.33 -6.43
C TYR A 279 38.46 7.15 -6.30
N SER A 280 39.52 7.34 -5.52
CA SER A 280 40.48 6.27 -5.24
C SER A 280 39.95 5.34 -4.15
N ILE A 281 39.94 4.03 -4.44
CA ILE A 281 39.61 2.96 -3.49
C ILE A 281 40.89 2.38 -2.86
N SER A 282 41.99 2.38 -3.61
CA SER A 282 43.31 1.97 -3.18
C SER A 282 44.36 2.66 -4.07
N LYS A 283 45.65 2.40 -3.83
CA LYS A 283 46.75 3.01 -4.58
C LYS A 283 46.67 2.77 -6.10
N ASP A 284 46.15 1.61 -6.51
CA ASP A 284 46.03 1.20 -7.92
C ASP A 284 44.55 1.06 -8.36
N GLU A 285 43.63 1.35 -7.44
CA GLU A 285 42.17 1.18 -7.48
C GLU A 285 41.37 2.48 -7.62
N SER A 286 40.56 2.70 -8.67
CA SER A 286 39.59 3.81 -8.70
C SER A 286 38.18 3.40 -9.12
N ILE A 287 37.21 4.22 -8.77
CA ILE A 287 35.81 4.11 -9.20
C ILE A 287 35.34 5.45 -9.73
N THR A 288 34.66 5.43 -10.86
CA THR A 288 33.96 6.60 -11.39
C THR A 288 32.52 6.54 -10.94
N ILE A 289 32.05 7.63 -10.34
CA ILE A 289 30.66 7.84 -10.01
C ILE A 289 30.13 8.89 -10.99
N SER A 290 29.05 8.58 -11.70
CA SER A 290 28.37 9.52 -12.60
C SER A 290 26.85 9.47 -12.40
N MET A 291 26.12 10.38 -13.04
CA MET A 291 24.68 10.51 -12.87
C MET A 291 23.99 10.55 -14.22
N GLU A 292 22.93 9.76 -14.38
CA GLU A 292 22.06 9.78 -15.55
C GLU A 292 20.60 9.67 -15.10
N ASN A 293 19.77 10.67 -15.41
CA ASN A 293 18.32 10.66 -15.11
C ASN A 293 17.96 10.36 -13.63
N GLY A 294 18.75 10.86 -12.67
CA GLY A 294 18.52 10.63 -11.24
C GLY A 294 19.00 9.26 -10.71
N ILE A 295 19.74 8.52 -11.53
CA ILE A 295 20.37 7.25 -11.17
C ILE A 295 21.89 7.45 -11.04
N LEU A 296 22.46 7.07 -9.90
CA LEU A 296 23.91 7.00 -9.73
C LEU A 296 24.45 5.79 -10.50
N ILE A 297 25.48 6.04 -11.30
CA ILE A 297 26.19 5.06 -12.08
C ILE A 297 27.59 4.88 -11.48
N PHE A 298 27.98 3.64 -11.23
CA PHE A 298 29.30 3.28 -10.70
C PHE A 298 30.06 2.46 -11.73
N GLU A 299 31.25 2.92 -12.09
CA GLU A 299 32.12 2.29 -13.09
C GLU A 299 33.51 1.98 -12.50
N ARG A 300 33.88 0.69 -12.52
CA ARG A 300 35.21 0.21 -12.06
C ARG A 300 35.64 -1.05 -12.82
N LYS A 301 34.79 -2.08 -12.81
CA LYS A 301 34.93 -3.36 -13.55
C LYS A 301 33.61 -3.77 -14.20
N GLY A 302 32.88 -2.79 -14.72
CA GLY A 302 31.48 -2.88 -15.17
C GLY A 302 30.64 -1.73 -14.66
N ILE A 303 29.49 -1.51 -15.30
CA ILE A 303 28.53 -0.44 -14.98
C ILE A 303 27.47 -0.97 -14.03
N ARG A 304 27.23 -0.29 -12.90
CA ARG A 304 26.09 -0.55 -12.00
C ARG A 304 25.27 0.70 -11.76
N LYS A 305 23.96 0.56 -11.72
CA LYS A 305 22.97 1.64 -11.62
C LYS A 305 22.22 1.54 -10.29
N PHE A 306 22.22 2.61 -9.49
CA PHE A 306 21.51 2.66 -8.20
C PHE A 306 20.59 3.89 -8.15
N PRO A 307 19.28 3.70 -7.90
CA PRO A 307 18.41 4.83 -7.59
C PRO A 307 18.75 5.34 -6.19
N LEU A 308 19.27 6.57 -6.09
CA LEU A 308 19.59 7.15 -4.79
C LEU A 308 18.29 7.63 -4.12
N LEU A 309 18.05 7.15 -2.90
CA LEU A 309 17.06 7.69 -1.98
C LEU A 309 17.74 8.79 -1.15
N GLN A 310 17.61 10.06 -1.54
CA GLN A 310 18.16 11.13 -0.72
C GLN A 310 17.25 11.38 0.49
N GLN A 311 17.76 11.12 1.69
CA GLN A 311 17.42 11.92 2.88
C GLN A 311 18.45 13.06 2.98
N SER A 312 18.05 14.21 3.49
CA SER A 312 18.80 15.48 3.49
C SER A 312 20.26 15.38 3.97
N GLN A 313 21.11 16.29 3.44
CA GLN A 313 22.51 16.55 3.78
C GLN A 313 23.33 15.35 4.26
N THR A 314 23.82 14.55 3.31
CA THR A 314 24.71 13.44 3.61
C THR A 314 26.12 13.64 3.11
N SER A 315 27.12 13.66 4.00
CA SER A 315 28.52 13.43 3.60
C SER A 315 28.74 11.93 3.37
N PHE A 316 29.77 11.53 2.61
CA PHE A 316 30.10 10.11 2.42
C PHE A 316 31.60 9.86 2.48
N THR A 317 32.00 8.62 2.77
CA THR A 317 33.40 8.17 2.66
C THR A 317 33.50 6.86 1.89
N ILE A 318 34.65 6.63 1.26
CA ILE A 318 34.97 5.40 0.53
C ILE A 318 36.03 4.63 1.32
N GLY A 319 35.63 3.48 1.85
CA GLY A 319 36.53 2.60 2.62
C GLY A 319 37.31 1.62 1.75
N GLU A 320 38.39 1.06 2.31
CA GLU A 320 39.10 -0.06 1.70
C GLU A 320 38.11 -1.20 1.42
N ARG A 321 38.13 -1.71 0.18
CA ARG A 321 37.17 -2.66 -0.44
C ARG A 321 35.94 -2.05 -1.13
N GLY A 322 35.89 -0.73 -1.36
CA GLY A 322 34.86 -0.11 -2.23
C GLY A 322 33.49 0.06 -1.56
N ARG A 323 33.49 0.16 -0.24
CA ARG A 323 32.28 0.46 0.55
C ARG A 323 32.04 1.96 0.53
N ILE A 324 30.85 2.38 0.16
CA ILE A 324 30.43 3.79 0.27
C ILE A 324 29.51 3.91 1.47
N VAL A 325 29.91 4.75 2.42
CA VAL A 325 29.19 4.99 3.66
C VAL A 325 28.63 6.40 3.63
N PHE A 326 27.31 6.55 3.76
CA PHE A 326 26.66 7.85 3.86
C PHE A 326 26.46 8.21 5.34
N PHE A 327 26.69 9.48 5.68
CA PHE A 327 26.54 10.01 7.03
C PHE A 327 25.45 11.08 7.07
N ASN A 328 24.65 11.15 8.13
CA ASN A 328 23.88 12.34 8.47
C ASN A 328 24.71 13.22 9.42
N ASP A 329 24.88 14.51 9.10
CA ASP A 329 25.53 15.52 9.96
C ASP A 329 26.83 15.03 10.65
N GLY A 330 27.65 14.26 9.92
CA GLY A 330 28.98 13.82 10.36
C GLY A 330 29.04 12.78 11.48
N SER A 331 27.92 12.20 11.94
CA SER A 331 27.95 11.34 13.14
C SER A 331 27.08 10.07 13.10
N ASN A 332 26.10 9.97 12.19
CA ASN A 332 25.26 8.77 12.07
C ASN A 332 25.42 8.14 10.69
N ILE A 333 25.71 6.84 10.63
CA ILE A 333 25.77 6.11 9.36
C ILE A 333 24.35 5.81 8.88
N LEU A 334 24.00 6.28 7.69
CA LEU A 334 22.67 6.15 7.09
C LEU A 334 22.53 4.89 6.25
N CYS A 335 23.56 4.54 5.48
CA CYS A 335 23.59 3.32 4.69
C CYS A 335 25.02 2.94 4.27
N TYR A 336 25.19 1.67 3.91
CA TYR A 336 26.39 1.15 3.28
C TYR A 336 26.02 0.60 1.91
N LEU A 337 26.67 1.08 0.85
CA LEU A 337 26.70 0.39 -0.44
C LEU A 337 27.88 -0.58 -0.41
N ASN A 338 27.58 -1.88 -0.39
CA ASN A 338 28.55 -2.89 -0.80
C ASN A 338 28.31 -3.24 -2.27
N TRP A 339 29.34 -3.71 -2.96
CA TRP A 339 29.23 -4.14 -4.36
C TRP A 339 28.22 -5.28 -4.56
N ASP A 340 27.89 -6.02 -3.50
CA ASP A 340 26.95 -7.15 -3.54
C ASP A 340 25.50 -6.79 -3.18
N GLY A 341 25.20 -5.54 -2.80
CA GLY A 341 23.86 -5.11 -2.40
C GLY A 341 23.89 -4.00 -1.35
N ILE A 342 22.78 -3.28 -1.23
CA ILE A 342 22.54 -2.30 -0.16
C ILE A 342 22.14 -3.09 1.09
N ASP A 343 22.93 -3.00 2.15
CA ASP A 343 22.50 -3.42 3.49
C ASP A 343 22.26 -2.16 4.34
N PHE A 344 21.02 -1.99 4.81
CA PHE A 344 20.68 -0.98 5.81
C PHE A 344 21.17 -1.45 7.18
N LEU A 345 22.08 -0.71 7.80
CA LEU A 345 22.51 -0.95 9.18
C LEU A 345 22.04 0.22 10.04
N GLY A 346 21.07 -0.07 10.92
CA GLY A 346 20.72 0.79 12.04
C GLY A 346 21.83 0.83 13.09
N LYS A 347 21.81 1.89 13.90
CA LYS A 347 22.77 2.26 14.97
C LYS A 347 23.52 1.10 15.62
N LYS A 348 24.84 1.26 15.75
CA LYS A 348 25.62 0.60 16.80
C LYS A 348 25.67 1.52 18.04
N SER A 349 25.50 0.90 19.22
CA SER A 349 25.60 1.51 20.56
C SER A 349 26.88 2.30 20.77
#